data_AF-A0A7C0ZL85-F1
#
_entry.id   AF-A0A7C0ZL85-F1
#
_cell.length_a   1.000
_cell.length_b   1.000
_cell.length_c   1.000
_cell.angle_alpha   90.00
_cell.angle_beta   90.00
_cell.angle_gamma   90.00
#
_symmetry.space_group_name_H-M   'P 1'
#
loop_
_entity.id
_entity.type
_entity.pdbx_description
1 polymer ?
#
loop_
_entity_poly.entity_id
_entity_poly.type
_entity_poly.pdbx_seq_one_letter_code
_entity_poly.pdbx_strand_id
1 'polypeptide(L)'
;MKVKEKSKLTVTVDKRHIISIGERLYTESVELLRELVNNAYDADATEVHVELSPDKIVVRDNGTGMDLKGLKQYFIIGSDEKIVHSRSPRFGRVRIGQFGIGKFASLAAASRFEVITQQKKFAARVIFDKQEWQMIKNEWQLPLEILDPDPQRGDGTTVILTELTREFQEEDVEKKLIEGTPLRAPNFAVFLNGKRLYPRSLSGQRIPVLEGTKFGHITGEIVIVPLSQASMKDLGIEVKVKGVTVKRDLFGMETWGKVVSRIRGEINADFLPVTSDRSNFRTDSEEYQEFIKVMEKLVGIIKKILGKETDKREDRRASQAVREALKRIHRALALNPDLSPFGPIPYGEESQLGEGSGGVVENKKKTETDQPAGKLVSPTTNKKTDMPRKKRRRHPLVKKITPNALVRRVRLGHESVSVCLDHFGEDGPECFSEGNVIYINRDHPLYQRESRRTATYTMYMARLITQEIALMKETRSPRVAFNRQSKLLKDAFIDK
;
A
#
# COMPACT_ATOMS: atom_id res chain seq x y z
N MET A 1 7.57 41.73 48.20
CA MET A 1 8.37 42.90 47.73
C MET A 1 7.43 44.08 47.53
N LYS A 2 7.80 45.30 47.96
CA LYS A 2 7.04 46.52 47.67
C LYS A 2 7.46 47.06 46.31
N VAL A 3 6.51 47.27 45.39
CA VAL A 3 6.77 47.85 44.07
C VAL A 3 7.07 49.35 44.27
N LYS A 4 8.29 49.76 43.93
CA LYS A 4 8.76 51.15 44.09
C LYS A 4 8.27 52.06 42.96
N GLU A 5 8.13 51.52 41.76
CA GLU A 5 7.66 52.23 40.57
C GLU A 5 7.13 51.22 39.54
N LYS A 6 6.16 51.62 38.72
CA LYS A 6 5.65 50.83 37.59
C LYS A 6 6.01 51.53 36.29
N SER A 7 6.93 50.94 35.53
CA SER A 7 7.28 51.37 34.18
C SER A 7 6.90 50.30 33.15
N LYS A 8 6.78 50.70 31.88
CA LYS A 8 6.53 49.79 30.76
C LYS A 8 7.85 49.52 30.03
N LEU A 9 8.11 48.25 29.72
CA LEU A 9 9.23 47.83 28.89
C LEU A 9 8.73 47.56 27.46
N THR A 10 9.34 48.21 26.47
CA THR A 10 9.02 47.98 25.05
C THR A 10 9.72 46.72 24.57
N VAL A 11 8.95 45.76 24.06
CA VAL A 11 9.49 44.58 23.38
C VAL A 11 9.75 44.92 21.92
N THR A 12 10.96 44.67 21.42
CA THR A 12 11.37 44.91 20.03
C THR A 12 11.88 43.61 19.40
N VAL A 13 11.80 43.50 18.07
CA VAL A 13 12.26 42.33 17.32
C VAL A 13 13.56 42.69 16.60
N ASP A 14 14.64 41.95 16.87
CA ASP A 14 15.89 42.09 16.12
C ASP A 14 15.72 41.52 14.70
N LYS A 15 16.24 42.22 13.69
CA LYS A 15 16.20 41.80 12.27
C LYS A 15 16.74 40.39 12.03
N ARG A 16 17.67 39.92 12.87
CA ARG A 16 18.21 38.56 12.84
C ARG A 16 17.13 37.49 13.00
N HIS A 17 15.98 37.83 13.60
CA HIS A 17 14.85 36.90 13.67
C HIS A 17 14.26 36.55 12.31
N ILE A 18 14.22 37.48 11.34
CA ILE A 18 13.72 37.16 9.98
C ILE A 18 14.60 36.10 9.34
N ILE A 19 15.92 36.28 9.41
CA ILE A 19 16.91 35.33 8.89
C ILE A 19 16.77 33.99 9.62
N SER A 20 16.72 34.02 10.95
CA SER A 20 16.60 32.82 11.77
C SER A 20 15.32 32.03 11.48
N ILE A 21 14.20 32.73 11.26
CA ILE A 21 12.92 32.14 10.86
C ILE A 21 13.06 31.52 9.48
N GLY A 22 13.60 32.25 8.50
CA GLY A 22 13.79 31.77 7.13
C GLY A 22 14.66 30.51 7.05
N GLU A 23 15.82 30.51 7.73
CA GLU A 23 16.78 29.40 7.71
C GLU A 23 16.31 28.15 8.45
N ARG A 24 15.50 28.32 9.50
CA ARG A 24 15.00 27.21 10.33
C ARG A 24 13.58 26.80 9.99
N LEU A 25 12.95 27.45 9.01
CA LEU A 25 11.56 27.17 8.67
C LEU A 25 11.37 25.75 8.14
N TYR A 26 12.37 25.24 7.41
CA TYR A 26 12.31 23.94 6.77
C TYR A 26 13.53 23.08 7.12
N THR A 27 13.26 21.83 7.46
CA THR A 27 14.30 20.81 7.65
C THR A 27 15.02 20.51 6.32
N GLU A 28 14.29 20.48 5.21
CA GLU A 28 14.79 20.22 3.86
C GLU A 28 14.70 21.48 3.00
N SER A 29 15.79 21.90 2.35
CA SER A 29 15.80 23.09 1.48
C SER A 29 14.91 22.96 0.25
N VAL A 30 14.63 21.74 -0.20
CA VAL A 30 13.74 21.44 -1.33
C VAL A 30 12.29 21.85 -1.03
N GLU A 31 11.90 21.90 0.25
CA GLU A 31 10.57 22.33 0.72
C GLU A 31 10.21 23.75 0.25
N LEU A 32 11.22 24.62 0.11
CA LEU A 32 11.05 25.99 -0.39
C LEU A 32 10.51 25.99 -1.82
N LEU A 33 11.00 25.10 -2.69
CA LEU A 33 10.59 25.06 -4.10
C LEU A 33 9.12 24.62 -4.20
N ARG A 34 8.72 23.66 -3.38
CA ARG A 34 7.31 23.27 -3.22
C ARG A 34 6.45 24.49 -2.84
N GLU A 35 6.91 25.32 -1.91
CA GLU A 35 6.17 26.48 -1.43
C GLU A 35 6.08 27.60 -2.46
N LEU A 36 7.14 27.85 -3.25
CA LEU A 36 7.09 28.78 -4.38
C LEU A 36 6.09 28.31 -5.44
N VAL A 37 6.09 27.03 -5.80
CA VAL A 37 5.14 26.46 -6.77
C VAL A 37 3.69 26.50 -6.23
N ASN A 38 3.49 26.25 -4.94
CA ASN A 38 2.16 26.37 -4.32
C ASN A 38 1.68 27.82 -4.24
N ASN A 39 2.58 28.80 -4.08
CA ASN A 39 2.22 30.21 -4.17
C ASN A 39 1.78 30.60 -5.58
N ALA A 40 2.41 30.07 -6.62
CA ALA A 40 1.96 30.24 -8.00
C ALA A 40 0.57 29.61 -8.22
N TYR A 41 0.31 28.43 -7.66
CA TYR A 41 -1.02 27.81 -7.69
C TYR A 41 -2.09 28.70 -7.05
N ASP A 42 -1.80 29.26 -5.86
CA ASP A 42 -2.67 30.19 -5.13
C ASP A 42 -2.96 31.48 -5.92
N ALA A 43 -2.03 31.87 -6.79
CA ALA A 43 -2.09 33.05 -7.64
C ALA A 43 -2.74 32.81 -9.01
N ASP A 44 -3.44 31.67 -9.17
CA ASP A 44 -4.10 31.27 -10.42
C ASP A 44 -3.16 31.07 -11.62
N ALA A 45 -1.90 30.67 -11.38
CA ALA A 45 -1.02 30.26 -12.47
C ALA A 45 -1.57 29.01 -13.18
N THR A 46 -1.38 28.95 -14.50
CA THR A 46 -1.63 27.72 -15.27
C THR A 46 -0.36 26.92 -15.49
N GLU A 47 0.79 27.59 -15.50
CA GLU A 47 2.10 26.99 -15.74
C GLU A 47 3.12 27.57 -14.76
N VAL A 48 3.97 26.70 -14.23
CA VAL A 48 5.09 27.07 -13.37
C VAL A 48 6.34 26.39 -13.89
N HIS A 49 7.39 27.16 -14.14
CA HIS A 49 8.69 26.69 -14.60
C HIS A 49 9.70 26.81 -13.47
N VAL A 50 10.32 25.69 -13.12
CA VAL A 50 11.41 25.59 -12.15
C VAL A 50 12.66 25.24 -12.94
N GLU A 51 13.65 26.13 -12.93
CA GLU A 51 14.94 25.95 -13.58
C GLU A 51 16.02 25.87 -12.51
N LEU A 52 16.76 24.76 -12.49
CA LEU A 52 17.87 24.51 -11.57
C LEU A 52 19.18 24.63 -12.34
N SER A 53 20.09 25.47 -11.87
CA SER A 53 21.49 25.46 -12.26
C SER A 53 22.39 25.49 -11.01
N PRO A 54 23.69 25.17 -11.15
CA PRO A 54 24.60 25.13 -9.99
C PRO A 54 24.71 26.45 -9.22
N ASP A 55 24.51 27.58 -9.91
CA ASP A 55 24.69 28.94 -9.41
C ASP A 55 23.37 29.64 -9.04
N LYS A 56 22.25 29.22 -9.62
CA LYS A 56 20.95 29.87 -9.44
C LYS A 56 19.77 28.91 -9.57
N ILE A 57 18.66 29.29 -8.96
CA ILE A 57 17.37 28.63 -9.15
C ILE A 57 16.35 29.69 -9.56
N VAL A 58 15.58 29.41 -10.61
CA VAL A 58 14.52 30.30 -11.09
C VAL A 58 13.19 29.59 -10.99
N VAL A 59 12.23 30.19 -10.28
CA VAL A 59 10.83 29.76 -10.27
C VAL A 59 9.98 30.84 -10.90
N ARG A 60 9.41 30.55 -12.07
CA ARG A 60 8.58 31.48 -12.84
C ARG A 60 7.17 30.94 -12.99
N ASP A 61 6.18 31.78 -12.73
CA ASP A 61 4.77 31.48 -12.96
C ASP A 61 4.12 32.49 -13.90
N ASN A 62 2.99 32.10 -14.50
CA ASN A 62 2.12 32.95 -15.31
C ASN A 62 0.80 33.26 -14.59
N GLY A 63 0.86 33.41 -13.26
CA GLY A 63 -0.28 33.75 -12.44
C GLY A 63 -0.73 35.19 -12.61
N THR A 64 -1.54 35.66 -11.66
CA THR A 64 -2.10 37.02 -11.65
C THR A 64 -1.06 38.13 -11.41
N GLY A 65 0.15 37.78 -10.97
CA GLY A 65 1.15 38.73 -10.50
C GLY A 65 0.65 39.59 -9.35
N MET A 66 1.35 40.70 -9.08
CA MET A 66 1.01 41.63 -8.00
C MET A 66 1.11 43.07 -8.48
N ASP A 67 0.18 43.91 -8.06
CA ASP A 67 0.33 45.36 -8.09
C ASP A 67 1.18 45.85 -6.90
N LEU A 68 1.39 47.17 -6.78
CA LEU A 68 2.18 47.73 -5.67
C LEU A 68 1.61 47.38 -4.29
N LYS A 69 0.29 47.34 -4.15
CA LYS A 69 -0.37 47.01 -2.87
C LYS A 69 -0.17 45.54 -2.53
N GLY A 70 -0.39 44.65 -3.50
CA GLY A 70 -0.15 43.21 -3.38
C GLY A 70 1.31 42.89 -3.09
N LEU A 71 2.25 43.60 -3.71
CA LEU A 71 3.68 43.44 -3.45
C LEU A 71 4.07 43.88 -2.04
N LYS A 72 3.55 45.02 -1.56
CA LYS A 72 3.72 45.43 -0.16
C LYS A 72 3.13 44.41 0.81
N GLN A 73 1.92 43.92 0.51
CA GLN A 73 1.25 42.89 1.31
C GLN A 73 2.06 41.60 1.33
N TYR A 74 2.64 41.21 0.18
CA TYR A 74 3.47 40.02 0.05
C TYR A 74 4.64 40.04 1.03
N PHE A 75 5.28 41.19 1.24
CA PHE A 75 6.41 41.32 2.16
C PHE A 75 6.03 41.48 3.66
N ILE A 76 4.75 41.59 4.01
CA ILE A 76 4.30 41.57 5.42
C ILE A 76 4.46 40.16 5.99
N ILE A 77 5.17 40.02 7.11
CA ILE A 77 5.37 38.74 7.78
C ILE A 77 4.12 38.39 8.58
N GLY A 78 3.61 37.17 8.43
CA GLY A 78 2.48 36.69 9.23
C GLY A 78 1.11 37.21 8.79
N SER A 79 0.96 37.71 7.56
CA SER A 79 -0.33 38.19 7.07
C SER A 79 -1.37 37.07 6.98
N ASP A 80 -2.58 37.39 7.44
CA ASP A 80 -3.80 36.59 7.38
C ASP A 80 -4.60 36.75 6.07
N GLU A 81 -4.09 37.52 5.09
CA GLU A 81 -4.78 37.82 3.82
C GLU A 81 -5.25 36.56 3.10
N LYS A 82 -4.44 35.50 3.11
CA LYS A 82 -4.79 34.21 2.49
C LYS A 82 -5.81 33.40 3.31
N ILE A 83 -5.95 33.69 4.60
CA ILE A 83 -6.98 33.11 5.46
C ILE A 83 -8.32 33.81 5.22
N VAL A 84 -8.32 35.15 5.18
CA VAL A 84 -9.50 35.98 4.89
C VAL A 84 -10.01 35.73 3.47
N HIS A 85 -9.10 35.73 2.49
CA HIS A 85 -9.39 35.41 1.09
C HIS A 85 -8.93 33.99 0.77
N SER A 86 -9.68 33.00 1.26
CA SER A 86 -9.37 31.58 1.16
C SER A 86 -9.46 30.98 -0.25
N ARG A 87 -10.02 31.72 -1.22
CA ARG A 87 -10.15 31.30 -2.62
C ARG A 87 -9.46 32.25 -3.59
N SER A 88 -8.91 31.69 -4.67
CA SER A 88 -8.28 32.45 -5.74
C SER A 88 -9.33 33.12 -6.65
N PRO A 89 -9.05 34.31 -7.21
CA PRO A 89 -10.07 35.08 -7.95
C PRO A 89 -10.51 34.47 -9.29
N ARG A 90 -9.61 33.83 -10.05
CA ARG A 90 -9.85 33.37 -11.42
C ARG A 90 -10.40 31.95 -11.48
N PHE A 91 -9.74 31.00 -10.80
CA PHE A 91 -10.14 29.59 -10.84
C PHE A 91 -10.89 29.13 -9.59
N GLY A 92 -11.07 30.00 -8.58
CA GLY A 92 -11.78 29.64 -7.35
C GLY A 92 -11.07 28.58 -6.52
N ARG A 93 -9.75 28.41 -6.70
CA ARG A 93 -8.92 27.41 -6.00
C ARG A 93 -8.91 27.71 -4.52
N VAL A 94 -9.05 26.69 -3.69
CA VAL A 94 -8.80 26.83 -2.25
C VAL A 94 -7.30 27.07 -2.07
N ARG A 95 -6.93 28.23 -1.53
CA ARG A 95 -5.54 28.61 -1.34
C ARG A 95 -4.87 27.71 -0.31
N ILE A 96 -3.67 27.24 -0.67
CA ILE A 96 -2.79 26.40 0.13
C ILE A 96 -2.13 27.27 1.20
N GLY A 97 -1.58 28.45 0.83
CA GLY A 97 -0.94 29.44 1.70
C GLY A 97 -1.79 29.86 2.92
N GLN A 98 -1.19 29.93 4.12
CA GLN A 98 -1.89 30.30 5.37
C GLN A 98 -1.11 31.26 6.27
N PHE A 99 0.21 31.10 6.42
CA PHE A 99 0.98 31.76 7.49
C PHE A 99 1.79 32.98 7.03
N GLY A 100 1.90 33.25 5.72
CA GLY A 100 2.61 34.44 5.21
C GLY A 100 4.12 34.49 5.46
N ILE A 101 4.76 33.40 5.91
CA ILE A 101 6.19 33.33 6.27
C ILE A 101 7.08 32.64 5.22
N GLY A 102 6.50 31.81 4.33
CA GLY A 102 7.25 30.95 3.40
C GLY A 102 8.17 31.69 2.41
N LYS A 103 7.93 32.97 2.12
CA LYS A 103 8.78 33.78 1.23
C LYS A 103 10.23 33.91 1.71
N PHE A 104 10.43 34.01 3.03
CA PHE A 104 11.75 34.12 3.64
C PHE A 104 12.45 32.78 3.79
N ALA A 105 11.74 31.67 3.53
CA ALA A 105 12.36 30.36 3.50
C ALA A 105 13.33 30.17 2.33
N SER A 106 13.28 31.07 1.34
CA SER A 106 14.34 31.22 0.33
C SER A 106 15.73 31.37 0.97
N LEU A 107 15.79 31.98 2.17
CA LEU A 107 17.03 32.13 2.95
C LEU A 107 17.59 30.81 3.50
N ALA A 108 16.79 29.72 3.53
CA ALA A 108 17.28 28.39 3.87
C ALA A 108 18.15 27.78 2.75
N ALA A 109 18.09 28.34 1.54
CA ALA A 109 18.71 27.80 0.34
C ALA A 109 19.69 28.75 -0.36
N ALA A 110 19.56 30.05 -0.13
CA ALA A 110 20.32 31.09 -0.82
C ALA A 110 20.56 32.31 0.08
N SER A 111 21.70 32.97 -0.02
CA SER A 111 21.92 34.26 0.68
C SER A 111 21.25 35.44 -0.01
N ARG A 112 20.82 35.29 -1.26
CA ARG A 112 20.16 36.33 -2.04
C ARG A 112 18.96 35.80 -2.81
N PHE A 113 17.86 36.53 -2.77
CA PHE A 113 16.71 36.25 -3.60
C PHE A 113 16.11 37.53 -4.22
N GLU A 114 15.57 37.39 -5.41
CA GLU A 114 14.94 38.46 -6.19
C GLU A 114 13.51 38.05 -6.53
N VAL A 115 12.56 38.97 -6.38
CA VAL A 115 11.16 38.80 -6.75
C VAL A 115 10.82 39.82 -7.82
N ILE A 116 10.53 39.34 -9.03
CA ILE A 116 10.07 40.13 -10.17
C ILE A 116 8.60 39.81 -10.42
N THR A 117 7.72 40.79 -10.35
CA THR A 117 6.29 40.59 -10.55
C THR A 117 5.72 41.59 -11.54
N GLN A 118 4.71 41.16 -12.29
CA GLN A 118 3.98 42.02 -13.22
C GLN A 118 2.49 41.75 -13.14
N GLN A 119 1.70 42.81 -13.06
CA GLN A 119 0.26 42.78 -13.17
C GLN A 119 -0.22 43.95 -14.03
N LYS A 120 -0.80 43.65 -15.19
CA LYS A 120 -1.31 44.61 -16.17
C LYS A 120 -0.23 45.62 -16.58
N LYS A 121 -0.32 46.85 -16.06
CA LYS A 121 0.58 47.97 -16.38
C LYS A 121 1.62 48.24 -15.29
N PHE A 122 1.69 47.39 -14.27
CA PHE A 122 2.65 47.52 -13.19
C PHE A 122 3.64 46.36 -13.26
N ALA A 123 4.93 46.66 -13.25
CA ALA A 123 5.99 45.69 -13.04
C ALA A 123 6.97 46.22 -11.99
N ALA A 124 7.49 45.33 -11.17
CA ALA A 124 8.43 45.70 -10.13
C ALA A 124 9.37 44.56 -9.77
N ARG A 125 10.51 44.96 -9.21
CA ARG A 125 11.55 44.08 -8.70
C ARG A 125 11.88 44.44 -7.24
N VAL A 126 11.96 43.42 -6.39
CA VAL A 126 12.46 43.53 -5.02
C VAL A 126 13.61 42.55 -4.84
N ILE A 127 14.73 43.04 -4.31
CA ILE A 127 15.91 42.22 -4.03
C ILE A 127 16.10 42.14 -2.52
N PHE A 128 16.32 40.93 -2.03
CA PHE A 128 16.76 40.68 -0.67
C PHE A 128 18.16 40.09 -0.70
N ASP A 129 19.11 40.81 -0.12
CA ASP A 129 20.47 40.36 0.11
C ASP A 129 20.72 40.22 1.62
N LYS A 130 21.09 39.01 2.05
CA LYS A 130 21.29 38.71 3.47
C LYS A 130 22.43 39.54 4.08
N GLN A 131 23.49 39.79 3.33
CA GLN A 131 24.66 40.51 3.85
C GLN A 131 24.31 41.98 4.03
N GLU A 132 23.68 42.59 3.01
CA GLU A 132 23.21 43.98 3.07
C GLU A 132 22.19 44.18 4.20
N TRP A 133 21.22 43.26 4.33
CA TRP A 133 20.20 43.31 5.38
C TRP A 133 20.77 43.29 6.80
N GLN A 134 21.89 42.57 7.02
CA GLN A 134 22.56 42.50 8.32
C GLN A 134 23.41 43.75 8.61
N MET A 135 24.02 44.36 7.59
CA MET A 135 24.86 45.54 7.76
C MET A 135 24.04 46.77 8.19
N ILE A 136 22.86 46.95 7.60
CA ILE A 136 22.02 48.12 7.87
C ILE A 136 21.11 47.83 9.08
N LYS A 137 21.54 48.21 10.29
CA LYS A 137 20.84 47.79 11.53
C LYS A 137 19.41 48.32 11.70
N ASN A 138 19.13 49.56 11.27
CA ASN A 138 17.89 50.27 11.63
C ASN A 138 16.85 50.43 10.50
N GLU A 139 17.08 49.84 9.31
CA GLU A 139 16.24 50.10 8.13
C GLU A 139 15.48 48.87 7.64
N TRP A 140 14.17 48.79 7.87
CA TRP A 140 13.37 47.61 7.50
C TRP A 140 12.89 47.59 6.05
N GLN A 141 13.47 48.44 5.21
CA GLN A 141 13.07 48.65 3.83
C GLN A 141 13.94 47.79 2.92
N LEU A 142 13.32 47.23 1.89
CA LEU A 142 14.02 46.53 0.82
C LEU A 142 14.04 47.43 -0.42
N PRO A 143 15.11 47.40 -1.22
CA PRO A 143 15.14 48.07 -2.52
C PRO A 143 13.96 47.61 -3.37
N LEU A 144 13.17 48.59 -3.84
CA LEU A 144 12.05 48.39 -4.76
C LEU A 144 12.31 49.17 -6.03
N GLU A 145 12.37 48.46 -7.15
CA GLU A 145 12.54 49.04 -8.46
C GLU A 145 11.24 48.88 -9.25
N ILE A 146 10.74 49.98 -9.82
CA ILE A 146 9.60 49.94 -10.73
C ILE A 146 10.14 49.75 -12.14
N LEU A 147 9.60 48.75 -12.84
CA LEU A 147 10.04 48.34 -14.16
C LEU A 147 8.96 48.67 -15.19
N ASP A 148 9.38 48.79 -16.45
CA ASP A 148 8.44 48.82 -17.58
C ASP A 148 7.82 47.42 -17.77
N PRO A 149 6.49 47.29 -17.88
CA PRO A 149 5.84 46.01 -18.14
C PRO A 149 6.26 45.42 -19.49
N ASP A 150 6.50 44.11 -19.51
CA ASP A 150 6.80 43.37 -20.73
C ASP A 150 5.53 42.65 -21.24
N PRO A 151 4.96 43.06 -22.39
CA PRO A 151 3.78 42.42 -22.96
C PRO A 151 4.01 40.97 -23.40
N GLN A 152 5.24 40.59 -23.75
CA GLN A 152 5.57 39.22 -24.17
C GLN A 152 5.64 38.29 -22.96
N ARG A 153 6.12 38.80 -21.82
CA ARG A 153 6.15 38.05 -20.55
C ARG A 153 4.75 37.81 -20.00
N GLY A 154 3.88 38.81 -20.09
CA GLY A 154 2.55 38.80 -19.47
C GLY A 154 2.58 38.92 -17.94
N ASP A 155 1.41 38.75 -17.32
CA ASP A 155 1.28 38.77 -15.87
C ASP A 155 1.89 37.52 -15.23
N GLY A 156 2.43 37.68 -14.02
CA GLY A 156 3.04 36.59 -13.28
C GLY A 156 4.19 37.02 -12.38
N THR A 157 4.76 36.06 -11.68
CA THR A 157 5.88 36.29 -10.77
C THR A 157 7.08 35.40 -11.12
N THR A 158 8.28 35.92 -10.88
CA THR A 158 9.54 35.20 -11.04
C THR A 158 10.35 35.41 -9.78
N VAL A 159 10.71 34.30 -9.13
CA VAL A 159 11.58 34.28 -7.97
C VAL A 159 12.92 33.68 -8.40
N ILE A 160 13.99 34.44 -8.21
CA ILE A 160 15.35 34.04 -8.57
C ILE A 160 16.14 33.92 -7.28
N LEU A 161 16.77 32.77 -7.07
CA LEU A 161 17.67 32.50 -5.95
C LEU A 161 19.08 32.45 -6.49
N THR A 162 19.99 33.21 -5.89
CA THR A 162 21.42 33.26 -6.25
C THR A 162 22.27 33.14 -5.00
N GLU A 163 23.54 32.80 -5.15
CA GLU A 163 24.43 32.51 -4.01
C GLU A 163 23.85 31.37 -3.16
N LEU A 164 23.63 30.24 -3.81
CA LEU A 164 23.04 29.07 -3.18
C LEU A 164 23.94 28.57 -2.05
N THR A 165 23.35 28.31 -0.89
CA THR A 165 24.03 27.76 0.28
C THR A 165 23.92 26.24 0.36
N ARG A 166 23.11 25.64 -0.52
CA ARG A 166 22.90 24.19 -0.63
C ARG A 166 22.82 23.77 -2.08
N GLU A 167 23.22 22.54 -2.36
CA GLU A 167 23.04 21.90 -3.66
C GLU A 167 21.64 21.30 -3.78
N PHE A 168 21.08 21.35 -5.00
CA PHE A 168 19.77 20.80 -5.31
C PHE A 168 19.92 19.75 -6.41
N GLN A 169 19.70 18.48 -6.04
CA GLN A 169 19.66 17.39 -7.00
C GLN A 169 18.29 17.38 -7.71
N GLU A 170 18.30 17.27 -9.03
CA GLU A 170 17.08 17.36 -9.83
C GLU A 170 16.06 16.28 -9.45
N GLU A 171 16.51 15.07 -9.14
CA GLU A 171 15.65 13.96 -8.74
C GLU A 171 14.91 14.21 -7.41
N ASP A 172 15.59 14.83 -6.45
CA ASP A 172 15.00 15.15 -5.14
C ASP A 172 13.96 16.27 -5.29
N VAL A 173 14.25 17.27 -6.13
CA VAL A 173 13.31 18.35 -6.47
C VAL A 173 12.11 17.81 -7.23
N GLU A 174 12.32 17.00 -8.28
CA GLU A 174 11.26 16.36 -9.06
C GLU A 174 10.32 15.59 -8.15
N LYS A 175 10.87 14.73 -7.30
CA LYS A 175 10.10 13.93 -6.35
C LYS A 175 9.27 14.83 -5.42
N LYS A 176 9.89 15.84 -4.82
CA LYS A 176 9.21 16.70 -3.85
C LYS A 176 8.10 17.54 -4.49
N LEU A 177 8.32 18.04 -5.72
CA LEU A 177 7.31 18.76 -6.46
C LEU A 177 6.13 17.85 -6.85
N ILE A 178 6.38 16.61 -7.26
CA ILE A 178 5.31 15.65 -7.58
C ILE A 178 4.46 15.31 -6.35
N GLU A 179 5.08 15.13 -5.18
CA GLU A 179 4.38 14.82 -3.94
C GLU A 179 3.65 16.05 -3.36
N GLY A 180 4.27 17.23 -3.48
CA GLY A 180 3.93 18.41 -2.72
C GLY A 180 3.12 19.48 -3.45
N THR A 181 2.80 19.28 -4.72
CA THR A 181 2.07 20.25 -5.54
C THR A 181 0.80 19.62 -6.14
N PRO A 182 -0.27 20.41 -6.36
CA PRO A 182 -1.55 19.90 -6.81
C PRO A 182 -1.56 19.61 -8.33
N LEU A 183 -0.70 18.71 -8.80
CA LEU A 183 -0.54 18.38 -10.23
C LEU A 183 -1.79 17.78 -10.90
N ARG A 184 -2.80 17.37 -10.13
CA ARG A 184 -4.10 16.90 -10.64
C ARG A 184 -5.14 18.01 -10.77
N ALA A 185 -4.85 19.21 -10.26
CA ALA A 185 -5.77 20.32 -10.38
C ALA A 185 -5.96 20.70 -11.87
N PRO A 186 -7.18 21.05 -12.28
CA PRO A 186 -7.43 21.49 -13.64
C PRO A 186 -6.65 22.78 -13.92
N ASN A 187 -6.19 22.93 -15.16
CA ASN A 187 -5.48 24.12 -15.63
C ASN A 187 -4.24 24.46 -14.78
N PHE A 188 -3.47 23.45 -14.35
CA PHE A 188 -2.21 23.64 -13.64
C PHE A 188 -1.16 22.64 -14.12
N ALA A 189 0.01 23.14 -14.50
CA ALA A 189 1.15 22.35 -14.94
C ALA A 189 2.44 22.90 -14.32
N VAL A 190 3.35 21.99 -13.98
CA VAL A 190 4.67 22.31 -13.44
C VAL A 190 5.73 21.69 -14.34
N PHE A 191 6.76 22.46 -14.65
CA PHE A 191 7.89 22.06 -15.47
C PHE A 191 9.17 22.20 -14.64
N LEU A 192 10.02 21.18 -14.65
CA LEU A 192 11.35 21.19 -14.04
C LEU A 192 12.39 21.06 -15.15
N ASN A 193 13.29 22.03 -15.30
CA ASN A 193 14.30 22.04 -16.37
C ASN A 193 13.69 21.77 -17.77
N GLY A 194 12.50 22.31 -18.03
CA GLY A 194 11.75 22.12 -19.29
C GLY A 194 10.95 20.80 -19.37
N LYS A 195 11.16 19.84 -18.46
CA LYS A 195 10.41 18.59 -18.38
C LYS A 195 9.10 18.79 -17.61
N ARG A 196 7.96 18.48 -18.23
CA ARG A 196 6.65 18.53 -17.56
C ARG A 196 6.55 17.42 -16.50
N LEU A 197 6.13 17.80 -15.30
CA LEU A 197 5.87 16.86 -14.20
C LEU A 197 4.46 16.30 -14.29
N TYR A 198 4.33 15.01 -13.96
CA TYR A 198 3.06 14.30 -13.92
C TYR A 198 2.85 13.63 -12.56
N PRO A 199 1.60 13.55 -12.07
CA PRO A 199 1.29 12.77 -10.87
C PRO A 199 1.73 11.32 -11.05
N ARG A 200 2.32 10.71 -10.00
CA ARG A 200 2.66 9.28 -10.02
C ARG A 200 1.38 8.45 -10.23
N SER A 201 1.41 7.55 -11.20
CA SER A 201 0.40 6.50 -11.37
C SER A 201 1.00 5.18 -10.90
N LEU A 202 0.43 4.61 -9.85
CA LEU A 202 0.84 3.30 -9.34
C LEU A 202 -0.06 2.22 -9.95
N SER A 203 0.57 1.17 -10.48
CA SER A 203 -0.11 -0.05 -10.92
C SER A 203 -0.28 -1.00 -9.74
N GLY A 204 -1.51 -1.41 -9.45
CA GLY A 204 -1.78 -2.31 -8.33
C GLY A 204 -3.26 -2.43 -8.02
N GLN A 205 -3.58 -3.18 -6.97
CA GLN A 205 -4.95 -3.26 -6.48
C GLN A 205 -5.31 -1.96 -5.74
N ARG A 206 -6.34 -1.28 -6.24
CA ARG A 206 -6.79 0.01 -5.76
C ARG A 206 -7.90 -0.14 -4.74
N ILE A 207 -7.82 0.63 -3.66
CA ILE A 207 -8.79 0.71 -2.59
C ILE A 207 -9.22 2.18 -2.52
N PRO A 208 -10.35 2.55 -3.13
CA PRO A 208 -10.86 3.91 -3.03
C PRO A 208 -11.29 4.18 -1.59
N VAL A 209 -10.98 5.38 -1.11
CA VAL A 209 -11.36 5.88 0.21
C VAL A 209 -12.33 7.02 0.02
N LEU A 210 -13.52 6.89 0.60
CA LEU A 210 -14.53 7.95 0.69
C LEU A 210 -15.29 7.76 2.00
N GLU A 211 -14.91 8.51 3.02
CA GLU A 211 -15.45 8.40 4.37
C GLU A 211 -15.87 9.78 4.88
N GLY A 212 -17.09 9.90 5.37
CA GLY A 212 -17.58 11.13 6.00
C GLY A 212 -17.25 11.18 7.48
N THR A 213 -16.78 12.32 7.98
CA THR A 213 -16.52 12.58 9.40
C THR A 213 -17.29 13.83 9.85
N LYS A 214 -17.35 14.07 11.16
CA LYS A 214 -17.94 15.30 11.73
C LYS A 214 -17.26 16.60 11.26
N PHE A 215 -16.04 16.52 10.74
CA PHE A 215 -15.25 17.69 10.33
C PHE A 215 -15.11 17.83 8.80
N GLY A 216 -15.57 16.84 8.04
CA GLY A 216 -15.45 16.82 6.60
C GLY A 216 -15.24 15.41 6.06
N HIS A 217 -14.93 15.31 4.77
CA HIS A 217 -14.77 14.02 4.10
C HIS A 217 -13.28 13.68 3.96
N ILE A 218 -12.96 12.41 4.14
CA ILE A 218 -11.69 11.80 3.83
C ILE A 218 -11.84 11.13 2.47
N THR A 219 -11.03 11.55 1.50
CA THR A 219 -11.09 11.02 0.13
C THR A 219 -9.71 10.55 -0.28
N GLY A 220 -9.59 9.58 -1.17
CA GLY A 220 -8.28 9.16 -1.65
C GLY A 220 -8.26 7.77 -2.24
N GLU A 221 -7.06 7.25 -2.41
CA GLU A 221 -6.83 5.93 -2.97
C GLU A 221 -5.60 5.31 -2.33
N ILE A 222 -5.75 4.07 -1.88
CA ILE A 222 -4.65 3.23 -1.43
C ILE A 222 -4.40 2.17 -2.50
N VAL A 223 -3.16 2.02 -2.92
CA VAL A 223 -2.72 1.08 -3.95
C VAL A 223 -1.79 0.05 -3.32
N ILE A 224 -2.17 -1.22 -3.42
CA ILE A 224 -1.31 -2.35 -3.09
C ILE A 224 -0.57 -2.75 -4.37
N VAL A 225 0.72 -2.43 -4.42
CA VAL A 225 1.56 -2.77 -5.57
C VAL A 225 2.00 -4.24 -5.56
N PRO A 226 2.29 -4.84 -6.73
CA PRO A 226 2.87 -6.17 -6.82
C PRO A 226 4.21 -6.27 -6.07
N LEU A 227 4.55 -7.48 -5.58
CA LEU A 227 5.83 -7.75 -4.91
C LEU A 227 7.06 -7.36 -5.77
N SER A 228 6.96 -7.46 -7.09
CA SER A 228 8.03 -7.09 -8.03
C SER A 228 8.32 -5.58 -8.04
N GLN A 229 7.34 -4.76 -7.66
CA GLN A 229 7.44 -3.30 -7.58
C GLN A 229 7.51 -2.80 -6.13
N ALA A 230 7.63 -3.71 -5.17
CA ALA A 230 7.68 -3.38 -3.77
C ALA A 230 9.00 -2.67 -3.44
N SER A 231 8.91 -1.54 -2.74
CA SER A 231 10.07 -0.72 -2.43
C SER A 231 10.07 -0.33 -0.95
N MET A 232 11.26 -0.24 -0.37
CA MET A 232 11.43 0.35 0.97
C MET A 232 11.55 1.87 0.92
N LYS A 233 11.67 2.46 -0.28
CA LYS A 233 11.62 3.91 -0.48
C LYS A 233 10.17 4.37 -0.55
N ASP A 234 9.85 5.50 0.09
CA ASP A 234 8.52 6.14 0.08
C ASP A 234 7.40 5.29 0.68
N LEU A 235 7.70 4.57 1.75
CA LEU A 235 6.78 3.69 2.48
C LEU A 235 5.60 4.45 3.10
N GLY A 236 4.39 3.89 2.94
CA GLY A 236 3.19 4.35 3.64
C GLY A 236 2.20 5.11 2.77
N ILE A 237 1.30 5.79 3.47
CA ILE A 237 0.19 6.52 2.87
C ILE A 237 0.45 8.01 3.06
N GLU A 238 0.39 8.77 1.97
CA GLU A 238 0.51 10.22 1.98
C GLU A 238 -0.79 10.85 2.47
N VAL A 239 -0.69 11.73 3.47
CA VAL A 239 -1.82 12.54 3.93
C VAL A 239 -1.70 13.92 3.31
N LYS A 240 -2.71 14.27 2.53
CA LYS A 240 -2.82 15.53 1.79
C LYS A 240 -3.84 16.44 2.44
N VAL A 241 -3.51 17.73 2.45
CA VAL A 241 -4.42 18.81 2.83
C VAL A 241 -4.40 19.80 1.67
N LYS A 242 -5.57 20.11 1.11
CA LYS A 242 -5.72 21.00 -0.06
C LYS A 242 -4.86 20.54 -1.25
N GLY A 243 -4.74 19.22 -1.43
CA GLY A 243 -3.98 18.61 -2.54
C GLY A 243 -2.46 18.55 -2.35
N VAL A 244 -1.94 18.95 -1.19
CA VAL A 244 -0.50 18.96 -0.87
C VAL A 244 -0.19 17.92 0.19
N THR A 245 0.81 17.07 -0.05
CA THR A 245 1.29 16.10 0.96
C THR A 245 1.93 16.85 2.13
N VAL A 246 1.38 16.62 3.33
CA VAL A 246 1.88 17.15 4.60
C VAL A 246 2.82 16.13 5.24
N LYS A 247 2.37 14.88 5.33
CA LYS A 247 3.12 13.79 5.98
C LYS A 247 2.83 12.46 5.28
N ARG A 248 3.83 11.59 5.26
CA ARG A 248 3.67 10.17 4.93
C ARG A 248 3.71 9.35 6.22
N ASP A 249 2.75 8.46 6.41
CA ASP A 249 2.63 7.68 7.64
C ASP A 249 2.26 6.22 7.34
N LEU A 250 2.62 5.33 8.26
CA LEU A 250 2.36 3.90 8.23
C LEU A 250 1.19 3.49 9.12
N PHE A 251 0.70 4.37 10.00
CA PHE A 251 -0.52 4.14 10.78
C PHE A 251 -0.53 2.79 11.53
N GLY A 252 0.59 2.39 12.14
CA GLY A 252 0.70 1.13 12.89
C GLY A 252 1.09 -0.10 12.07
N MET A 253 1.36 0.06 10.77
CA MET A 253 1.78 -1.02 9.87
C MET A 253 3.29 -1.34 9.92
N GLU A 254 4.07 -0.67 10.79
CA GLU A 254 5.53 -0.85 10.91
C GLU A 254 5.90 -2.30 11.25
N THR A 255 5.04 -2.96 12.01
CA THR A 255 5.22 -4.35 12.46
C THR A 255 4.92 -5.41 11.39
N TRP A 256 4.42 -5.02 10.21
CA TRP A 256 3.96 -5.95 9.17
C TRP A 256 5.09 -6.50 8.28
N GLY A 257 6.35 -6.17 8.61
CA GLY A 257 7.53 -6.67 7.92
C GLY A 257 7.55 -6.29 6.44
N LYS A 258 8.00 -7.20 5.57
CA LYS A 258 8.21 -6.90 4.13
C LYS A 258 6.92 -6.58 3.37
N VAL A 259 5.75 -6.94 3.88
CA VAL A 259 4.48 -6.72 3.17
C VAL A 259 4.13 -5.23 3.10
N VAL A 260 4.56 -4.44 4.09
CA VAL A 260 4.30 -2.98 4.13
C VAL A 260 4.95 -2.23 2.95
N SER A 261 6.02 -2.78 2.38
CA SER A 261 6.69 -2.26 1.18
C SER A 261 5.81 -2.20 -0.07
N ARG A 262 4.69 -2.93 -0.06
CA ARG A 262 3.70 -2.95 -1.14
C ARG A 262 2.59 -1.91 -0.97
N ILE A 263 2.46 -1.30 0.19
CA ILE A 263 1.35 -0.39 0.49
C ILE A 263 1.79 1.01 0.12
N ARG A 264 1.06 1.63 -0.79
CA ARG A 264 1.18 3.03 -1.17
C ARG A 264 -0.21 3.64 -1.21
N GLY A 265 -0.29 4.96 -1.17
CA GLY A 265 -1.57 5.62 -1.31
C GLY A 265 -1.49 7.08 -0.97
N GLU A 266 -2.55 7.79 -1.29
CA GLU A 266 -2.75 9.17 -0.89
C GLU A 266 -4.17 9.34 -0.35
N ILE A 267 -4.30 10.13 0.69
CA ILE A 267 -5.56 10.44 1.35
C ILE A 267 -5.62 11.94 1.56
N ASN A 268 -6.64 12.59 1.01
CA ASN A 268 -6.96 13.98 1.20
C ASN A 268 -7.95 14.17 2.36
N ALA A 269 -7.59 15.03 3.32
CA ALA A 269 -8.40 15.39 4.48
C ALA A 269 -8.21 16.87 4.81
N ASP A 270 -8.96 17.74 4.13
CA ASP A 270 -8.76 19.20 4.17
C ASP A 270 -9.02 19.86 5.54
N PHE A 271 -9.70 19.16 6.44
CA PHE A 271 -10.04 19.63 7.78
C PHE A 271 -8.91 19.45 8.80
N LEU A 272 -7.82 18.75 8.45
CA LEU A 272 -6.75 18.47 9.39
C LEU A 272 -5.93 19.72 9.73
N PRO A 273 -5.70 20.00 11.03
CA PRO A 273 -4.90 21.14 11.45
C PRO A 273 -3.40 20.86 11.25
N VAL A 274 -2.80 21.58 10.30
CA VAL A 274 -1.36 21.51 9.98
C VAL A 274 -0.52 22.42 10.89
N THR A 275 0.74 22.05 11.09
CA THR A 275 1.75 22.89 11.76
C THR A 275 2.20 24.05 10.85
N SER A 276 2.84 25.08 11.43
CA SER A 276 3.25 26.29 10.69
C SER A 276 4.26 26.02 9.57
N ASP A 277 5.12 25.01 9.76
CA ASP A 277 6.10 24.50 8.79
C ASP A 277 5.50 23.49 7.78
N ARG A 278 4.25 23.07 8.00
CA ARG A 278 3.50 22.11 7.16
C ARG A 278 4.14 20.74 7.02
N SER A 279 4.97 20.36 7.98
CA SER A 279 5.60 19.03 8.03
C SER A 279 4.74 18.01 8.79
N ASN A 280 3.79 18.48 9.61
CA ASN A 280 3.05 17.61 10.52
C ASN A 280 1.65 18.16 10.85
N PHE A 281 0.93 17.40 11.67
CA PHE A 281 -0.40 17.74 12.16
C PHE A 281 -0.39 18.01 13.67
N ARG A 282 -1.34 18.82 14.13
CA ARG A 282 -1.61 18.99 15.55
C ARG A 282 -2.35 17.78 16.10
N THR A 283 -1.62 16.88 16.74
CA THR A 283 -2.11 15.55 17.14
C THR A 283 -3.09 15.56 18.31
N ASP A 284 -3.11 16.64 19.10
CA ASP A 284 -4.00 16.89 20.24
C ASP A 284 -5.41 17.36 19.83
N SER A 285 -5.63 17.61 18.54
CA SER A 285 -6.90 18.09 18.01
C SER A 285 -7.95 16.98 17.87
N GLU A 286 -9.23 17.31 18.06
CA GLU A 286 -10.33 16.36 17.86
C GLU A 286 -10.41 15.88 16.40
N GLU A 287 -10.07 16.76 15.47
CA GLU A 287 -9.98 16.53 14.03
C GLU A 287 -9.01 15.40 13.71
N TYR A 288 -7.81 15.47 14.28
CA TYR A 288 -6.79 14.45 14.07
C TYR A 288 -7.18 13.11 14.70
N GLN A 289 -7.77 13.13 15.90
CA GLN A 289 -8.23 11.91 16.56
C GLN A 289 -9.33 11.19 15.77
N GLU A 290 -10.27 11.93 15.17
CA GLU A 290 -11.31 11.33 14.34
C GLU A 290 -10.73 10.75 13.03
N PHE A 291 -9.78 11.45 12.42
CA PHE A 291 -9.05 10.96 11.25
C PHE A 291 -8.33 9.64 11.53
N ILE A 292 -7.63 9.52 12.66
CA ILE A 292 -6.90 8.30 13.03
C ILE A 292 -7.84 7.10 13.16
N LYS A 293 -9.05 7.26 13.73
CA LYS A 293 -10.03 6.17 13.81
C LYS A 293 -10.44 5.64 12.43
N VAL A 294 -10.58 6.53 11.45
CA VAL A 294 -10.88 6.12 10.07
C VAL A 294 -9.68 5.37 9.46
N MET A 295 -8.47 5.87 9.70
CA MET A 295 -7.25 5.20 9.24
C MET A 295 -7.08 3.80 9.84
N GLU A 296 -7.37 3.61 11.13
CA GLU A 296 -7.34 2.29 11.78
C GLU A 296 -8.31 1.29 11.12
N LYS A 297 -9.53 1.74 10.77
CA LYS A 297 -10.50 0.92 10.03
C LYS A 297 -9.96 0.53 8.66
N LEU A 298 -9.39 1.49 7.93
CA LEU A 298 -8.80 1.26 6.60
C LEU A 298 -7.62 0.28 6.67
N VAL A 299 -6.71 0.44 7.63
CA VAL A 299 -5.61 -0.51 7.89
C VAL A 299 -6.16 -1.92 8.14
N GLY A 300 -7.25 -2.06 8.89
CA GLY A 300 -7.95 -3.34 9.07
C GLY A 300 -8.45 -3.97 7.76
N ILE A 301 -8.94 -3.17 6.80
CA ILE A 301 -9.35 -3.64 5.48
C ILE A 301 -8.15 -4.11 4.66
N ILE A 302 -7.06 -3.31 4.65
CA ILE A 302 -5.83 -3.64 3.93
C ILE A 302 -5.25 -4.97 4.42
N LYS A 303 -5.24 -5.19 5.75
CA LYS A 303 -4.78 -6.45 6.36
C LYS A 303 -5.56 -7.67 5.83
N LYS A 304 -6.89 -7.55 5.74
CA LYS A 304 -7.77 -8.63 5.23
C LYS A 304 -7.52 -8.92 3.76
N ILE A 305 -7.24 -7.91 2.94
CA ILE A 305 -6.95 -8.07 1.51
C ILE A 305 -5.61 -8.78 1.32
N LEU A 306 -4.57 -8.33 2.02
CA LEU A 306 -3.23 -8.92 1.95
C LEU A 306 -3.22 -10.39 2.42
N GLY A 307 -3.96 -10.71 3.50
CA GLY A 307 -4.08 -12.10 3.98
C GLY A 307 -4.70 -13.04 2.96
N LYS A 308 -5.74 -12.59 2.23
CA LYS A 308 -6.40 -13.41 1.19
C LYS A 308 -5.52 -13.66 -0.05
N GLU A 309 -4.56 -12.78 -0.36
CA GLU A 309 -3.66 -12.96 -1.51
C GLU A 309 -2.54 -13.97 -1.25
N THR A 310 -1.98 -14.00 -0.04
CA THR A 310 -0.98 -15.00 0.37
C THR A 310 -1.55 -16.40 0.26
N ASP A 311 -2.76 -16.61 0.78
CA ASP A 311 -3.45 -17.91 0.73
C ASP A 311 -3.68 -18.36 -0.72
N LYS A 312 -4.15 -17.46 -1.61
CA LYS A 312 -4.35 -17.79 -3.04
C LYS A 312 -3.07 -18.17 -3.77
N ARG A 313 -1.93 -17.55 -3.45
CA ARG A 313 -0.65 -17.86 -4.09
C ARG A 313 -0.10 -19.20 -3.59
N GLU A 314 -0.22 -19.47 -2.29
CA GLU A 314 0.11 -20.77 -1.71
C GLU A 314 -0.78 -21.87 -2.30
N ASP A 315 -2.08 -21.63 -2.41
CA ASP A 315 -3.03 -22.56 -3.01
C ASP A 315 -2.70 -22.86 -4.47
N ARG A 316 -2.34 -21.84 -5.27
CA ARG A 316 -1.88 -22.05 -6.66
C ARG A 316 -0.62 -22.90 -6.73
N ARG A 317 0.37 -22.63 -5.87
CA ARG A 317 1.63 -23.38 -5.83
C ARG A 317 1.40 -24.83 -5.39
N ALA A 318 0.56 -25.04 -4.38
CA ALA A 318 0.14 -26.36 -3.92
C ALA A 318 -0.62 -27.12 -5.00
N SER A 319 -1.56 -26.46 -5.68
CA SER A 319 -2.33 -27.03 -6.79
C SER A 319 -1.41 -27.50 -7.92
N GLN A 320 -0.39 -26.71 -8.27
CA GLN A 320 0.55 -27.05 -9.34
C GLN A 320 1.46 -28.23 -8.96
N ALA A 321 1.97 -28.27 -7.73
CA ALA A 321 2.81 -29.37 -7.25
C ALA A 321 2.03 -30.70 -7.19
N VAL A 322 0.79 -30.67 -6.71
CA VAL A 322 -0.10 -31.85 -6.67
C VAL A 322 -0.43 -32.33 -8.08
N ARG A 323 -0.72 -31.41 -9.01
CA ARG A 323 -0.99 -31.74 -10.41
C ARG A 323 0.19 -32.43 -11.07
N GLU A 324 1.39 -31.89 -10.88
CA GLU A 324 2.63 -32.45 -11.45
C GLU A 324 2.95 -33.82 -10.83
N ALA A 325 2.82 -33.95 -9.50
CA ALA A 325 3.00 -35.22 -8.80
C ALA A 325 2.02 -36.29 -9.32
N LEU A 326 0.74 -35.97 -9.46
CA LEU A 326 -0.26 -36.88 -9.97
C LEU A 326 -0.01 -37.29 -11.43
N LYS A 327 0.42 -36.36 -12.29
CA LYS A 327 0.77 -36.65 -13.69
C LYS A 327 1.91 -37.67 -13.77
N ARG A 328 2.95 -37.50 -12.95
CA ARG A 328 4.09 -38.42 -12.87
C ARG A 328 3.68 -39.79 -12.33
N ILE A 329 2.88 -39.83 -11.27
CA ILE A 329 2.36 -41.08 -10.70
C ILE A 329 1.47 -41.82 -11.69
N HIS A 330 0.60 -41.11 -12.41
CA HIS A 330 -0.25 -41.69 -13.45
C HIS A 330 0.59 -42.37 -14.53
N ARG A 331 1.66 -41.72 -15.01
CA ARG A 331 2.60 -42.31 -15.99
C ARG A 331 3.27 -43.57 -15.43
N ALA A 332 3.71 -43.53 -14.17
CA ALA A 332 4.33 -44.68 -13.50
C ALA A 332 3.35 -45.86 -13.32
N LEU A 333 2.08 -45.58 -13.01
CA LEU A 333 1.02 -46.59 -12.89
C LEU A 333 0.62 -47.17 -14.25
N ALA A 334 0.60 -46.37 -15.31
CA ALA A 334 0.33 -46.85 -16.68
C ALA A 334 1.42 -47.82 -17.17
N LEU A 335 2.68 -47.60 -16.79
CA LEU A 335 3.80 -48.51 -17.05
C LEU A 335 3.77 -49.78 -16.18
N ASN A 336 3.02 -49.77 -15.09
CA ASN A 336 2.93 -50.88 -14.14
C ASN A 336 1.48 -51.17 -13.74
N PRO A 337 0.64 -51.73 -14.65
CA PRO A 337 -0.79 -51.97 -14.40
C PRO A 337 -1.06 -52.80 -13.14
N ASP A 338 -0.16 -53.74 -12.81
CA ASP A 338 -0.25 -54.62 -11.63
C ASP A 338 -0.12 -53.88 -10.29
N LEU A 339 0.41 -52.66 -10.32
CA LEU A 339 0.58 -51.81 -9.14
C LEU A 339 -0.64 -50.92 -8.86
N SER A 340 -1.54 -50.77 -9.84
CA SER A 340 -2.79 -50.05 -9.65
C SER A 340 -3.71 -50.77 -8.65
N PRO A 341 -4.30 -50.05 -7.67
CA PRO A 341 -5.36 -50.59 -6.80
C PRO A 341 -6.67 -50.83 -7.56
N PHE A 342 -6.86 -50.16 -8.70
CA PHE A 342 -8.17 -49.94 -9.34
C PHE A 342 -8.28 -50.55 -10.75
N GLY A 343 -7.39 -51.48 -11.10
CA GLY A 343 -7.33 -52.15 -12.40
C GLY A 343 -6.39 -51.48 -13.42
N PRO A 344 -6.24 -52.07 -14.63
CA PRO A 344 -5.34 -51.56 -15.66
C PRO A 344 -5.74 -50.16 -16.15
N ILE A 345 -4.75 -49.29 -16.33
CA ILE A 345 -4.94 -47.91 -16.80
C ILE A 345 -4.66 -47.89 -18.32
N PRO A 346 -5.60 -47.44 -19.17
CA PRO A 346 -5.36 -47.38 -20.61
C PRO A 346 -4.18 -46.47 -20.94
N TYR A 347 -3.24 -46.99 -21.72
CA TYR A 347 -2.03 -46.28 -22.12
C TYR A 347 -2.35 -45.45 -23.36
N GLY A 348 -2.45 -44.12 -23.24
CA GLY A 348 -2.58 -43.21 -24.39
C GLY A 348 -3.61 -42.08 -24.29
N GLU A 349 -4.42 -41.98 -23.23
CA GLU A 349 -5.29 -40.81 -23.04
C GLU A 349 -4.63 -39.80 -22.08
N GLU A 350 -4.51 -38.54 -22.51
CA GLU A 350 -4.20 -37.44 -21.60
C GLU A 350 -5.30 -37.36 -20.54
N SER A 351 -4.92 -37.45 -19.27
CA SER A 351 -5.86 -37.45 -18.16
C SER A 351 -6.66 -36.14 -18.14
N GLN A 352 -8.00 -36.23 -18.23
CA GLN A 352 -8.89 -35.12 -17.89
C GLN A 352 -8.78 -34.85 -16.39
N LEU A 353 -7.87 -33.94 -16.02
CA LEU A 353 -7.75 -33.41 -14.67
C LEU A 353 -8.93 -32.46 -14.40
N GLY A 354 -9.93 -32.93 -13.66
CA GLY A 354 -11.06 -32.10 -13.24
C GLY A 354 -10.64 -30.98 -12.30
N GLU A 355 -11.06 -29.75 -12.59
CA GLU A 355 -10.97 -28.62 -11.66
C GLU A 355 -12.19 -28.64 -10.72
N GLY A 356 -11.99 -28.99 -9.45
CA GLY A 356 -13.03 -28.87 -8.43
C GLY A 356 -13.01 -27.48 -7.80
N SER A 357 -14.05 -26.69 -8.02
CA SER A 357 -14.37 -25.51 -7.20
C SER A 357 -14.89 -25.93 -5.83
N GLY A 358 -14.55 -25.16 -4.79
CA GLY A 358 -14.90 -25.41 -3.39
C GLY A 358 -16.36 -25.84 -3.20
N GLY A 359 -16.55 -26.86 -2.37
CA GLY A 359 -17.85 -27.49 -2.16
C GLY A 359 -18.85 -26.57 -1.48
N VAL A 360 -19.90 -26.19 -2.21
CA VAL A 360 -21.20 -25.90 -1.61
C VAL A 360 -21.93 -27.24 -1.50
N VAL A 361 -22.24 -27.65 -0.26
CA VAL A 361 -23.08 -28.80 0.01
C VAL A 361 -24.48 -28.50 -0.54
N GLU A 362 -24.90 -29.19 -1.60
CA GLU A 362 -26.31 -29.24 -1.99
C GLU A 362 -27.11 -29.91 -0.87
N ASN A 363 -27.82 -29.09 -0.10
CA ASN A 363 -28.90 -29.54 0.76
C ASN A 363 -30.00 -30.15 -0.12
N LYS A 364 -30.07 -31.47 -0.21
CA LYS A 364 -31.31 -32.13 -0.63
C LYS A 364 -32.38 -31.85 0.42
N LYS A 365 -33.29 -30.97 0.03
CA LYS A 365 -34.52 -30.61 0.72
C LYS A 365 -35.23 -31.85 1.27
N LYS A 366 -35.53 -31.79 2.56
CA LYS A 366 -36.65 -32.49 3.18
C LYS A 366 -37.94 -32.06 2.46
N THR A 367 -38.66 -33.02 1.90
CA THR A 367 -40.11 -32.94 1.70
C THR A 367 -40.76 -33.56 2.92
N GLU A 368 -41.39 -32.74 3.75
CA GLU A 368 -42.45 -33.14 4.68
C GLU A 368 -43.74 -32.58 4.11
N THR A 369 -44.69 -33.46 3.79
CA THR A 369 -46.09 -33.32 4.21
C THR A 369 -46.74 -34.72 4.22
N ASP A 370 -47.42 -34.96 5.34
CA ASP A 370 -48.53 -35.90 5.56
C ASP A 370 -48.23 -37.31 6.12
N GLN A 371 -48.32 -37.34 7.46
CA GLN A 371 -48.82 -38.43 8.28
C GLN A 371 -50.37 -38.48 8.20
N PRO A 372 -51.06 -39.61 8.53
CA PRO A 372 -50.90 -40.25 9.83
C PRO A 372 -51.02 -41.79 9.96
N ALA A 373 -50.43 -42.24 11.07
CA ALA A 373 -50.88 -43.25 12.02
C ALA A 373 -51.03 -44.72 11.57
N GLY A 374 -50.17 -45.57 12.14
CA GLY A 374 -50.37 -47.01 12.12
C GLY A 374 -49.40 -47.80 13.00
N LYS A 375 -49.77 -47.94 14.28
CA LYS A 375 -49.46 -49.05 15.20
C LYS A 375 -48.06 -49.17 15.85
N LEU A 376 -48.11 -48.99 17.17
CA LEU A 376 -47.23 -49.59 18.17
C LEU A 376 -47.18 -51.11 18.06
N VAL A 377 -45.96 -51.69 18.10
CA VAL A 377 -45.65 -52.94 18.83
C VAL A 377 -44.15 -52.92 19.23
N SER A 378 -43.88 -52.80 20.53
CA SER A 378 -42.75 -53.46 21.20
C SER A 378 -43.26 -54.84 21.70
N PRO A 379 -42.47 -55.83 22.14
CA PRO A 379 -41.11 -55.74 22.69
C PRO A 379 -40.18 -56.92 22.32
N THR A 380 -38.89 -56.90 22.72
CA THR A 380 -38.31 -57.94 23.60
C THR A 380 -36.81 -57.73 23.83
N THR A 381 -36.48 -57.76 25.11
CA THR A 381 -35.16 -57.92 25.71
C THR A 381 -34.58 -59.31 25.42
N ASN A 382 -33.29 -59.38 25.08
CA ASN A 382 -32.46 -60.52 25.47
C ASN A 382 -31.02 -60.07 25.79
N LYS A 383 -30.57 -60.47 26.99
CA LYS A 383 -29.23 -60.30 27.55
C LYS A 383 -28.35 -61.52 27.23
N LYS A 384 -27.03 -61.29 27.27
CA LYS A 384 -25.86 -62.22 27.31
C LYS A 384 -25.27 -62.50 25.92
N THR A 385 -23.96 -62.49 25.68
CA THR A 385 -22.77 -62.69 26.54
C THR A 385 -21.53 -62.00 25.92
N ASP A 386 -20.59 -61.59 26.79
CA ASP A 386 -19.26 -61.06 26.45
C ASP A 386 -18.29 -62.14 25.93
N MET A 387 -17.51 -61.81 24.90
CA MET A 387 -16.16 -62.36 24.66
C MET A 387 -15.26 -61.29 23.99
N PRO A 388 -13.98 -61.19 24.36
CA PRO A 388 -13.18 -59.98 24.16
C PRO A 388 -12.66 -59.86 22.73
N ARG A 389 -13.14 -58.89 21.96
CA ARG A 389 -12.54 -58.51 20.68
C ARG A 389 -11.45 -57.45 20.91
N LYS A 390 -10.22 -57.83 20.54
CA LYS A 390 -9.01 -56.99 20.46
C LYS A 390 -9.33 -55.56 20.00
N LYS A 391 -8.80 -54.57 20.74
CA LYS A 391 -8.88 -53.13 20.43
C LYS A 391 -8.53 -52.86 18.97
N ARG A 392 -9.53 -52.66 18.11
CA ARG A 392 -9.36 -51.90 16.87
C ARG A 392 -9.10 -50.45 17.28
N ARG A 393 -7.96 -49.89 16.84
CA ARG A 393 -7.69 -48.45 16.96
C ARG A 393 -8.86 -47.71 16.34
N ARG A 394 -9.59 -46.94 17.16
CA ARG A 394 -10.65 -46.04 16.69
C ARG A 394 -9.97 -44.95 15.87
N HIS A 395 -10.28 -44.85 14.58
CA HIS A 395 -9.95 -43.67 13.80
C HIS A 395 -10.78 -42.49 14.34
N PRO A 396 -10.17 -41.31 14.51
CA PRO A 396 -10.85 -40.15 15.06
C PRO A 396 -11.99 -39.67 14.15
N LEU A 397 -13.02 -39.11 14.79
CA LEU A 397 -14.26 -38.64 14.19
C LEU A 397 -14.05 -37.69 13.01
N VAL A 398 -14.85 -37.91 11.95
CA VAL A 398 -14.97 -37.11 10.73
C VAL A 398 -15.01 -35.61 11.05
N LYS A 399 -13.91 -34.89 10.81
CA LYS A 399 -13.94 -33.43 10.69
C LYS A 399 -14.50 -33.09 9.31
N LYS A 400 -15.51 -32.24 9.27
CA LYS A 400 -15.99 -31.63 8.02
C LYS A 400 -14.81 -30.93 7.35
N ILE A 401 -14.58 -31.24 6.06
CA ILE A 401 -13.61 -30.57 5.20
C ILE A 401 -13.74 -29.06 5.39
N THR A 402 -12.65 -28.35 5.62
CA THR A 402 -12.73 -26.89 5.77
C THR A 402 -13.08 -26.25 4.43
N PRO A 403 -13.82 -25.12 4.40
CA PRO A 403 -14.21 -24.46 3.13
C PRO A 403 -13.03 -24.00 2.26
N ASN A 404 -11.80 -24.02 2.80
CA ASN A 404 -10.56 -23.66 2.11
C ASN A 404 -9.74 -24.88 1.64
N ALA A 405 -10.27 -26.09 1.76
CA ALA A 405 -9.55 -27.30 1.36
C ALA A 405 -9.39 -27.37 -0.17
N LEU A 406 -8.17 -27.67 -0.62
CA LEU A 406 -7.86 -27.81 -2.04
C LEU A 406 -8.08 -29.26 -2.46
N VAL A 407 -9.04 -29.51 -3.35
CA VAL A 407 -9.37 -30.87 -3.83
C VAL A 407 -8.99 -31.03 -5.30
N ARG A 408 -8.20 -32.05 -5.62
CA ARG A 408 -7.85 -32.46 -6.98
C ARG A 408 -8.24 -33.91 -7.21
N ARG A 409 -8.99 -34.20 -8.28
CA ARG A 409 -9.43 -35.55 -8.61
C ARG A 409 -8.70 -36.06 -9.85
N VAL A 410 -8.25 -37.32 -9.79
CA VAL A 410 -7.64 -38.04 -10.91
C VAL A 410 -8.33 -39.40 -11.05
N ARG A 411 -8.64 -39.78 -12.28
CA ARG A 411 -9.17 -41.10 -12.60
C ARG A 411 -8.01 -42.09 -12.69
N LEU A 412 -8.10 -43.20 -11.97
CA LEU A 412 -7.15 -44.31 -11.98
C LEU A 412 -7.94 -45.58 -12.29
N GLY A 413 -7.93 -46.04 -13.54
CA GLY A 413 -8.75 -47.18 -13.98
C GLY A 413 -10.25 -46.90 -13.86
N HIS A 414 -10.99 -47.76 -13.16
CA HIS A 414 -12.44 -47.64 -13.00
C HIS A 414 -12.87 -46.68 -11.87
N GLU A 415 -11.97 -46.28 -10.98
CA GLU A 415 -12.26 -45.40 -9.85
C GLU A 415 -11.50 -44.07 -9.92
N SER A 416 -11.93 -43.07 -9.14
CA SER A 416 -11.27 -41.77 -9.05
C SER A 416 -10.66 -41.55 -7.68
N VAL A 417 -9.36 -41.27 -7.61
CA VAL A 417 -8.68 -40.84 -6.39
C VAL A 417 -8.71 -39.32 -6.30
N SER A 418 -9.13 -38.81 -5.15
CA SER A 418 -9.12 -37.37 -4.85
C SER A 418 -8.03 -37.05 -3.84
N VAL A 419 -7.17 -36.08 -4.12
CA VAL A 419 -6.18 -35.55 -3.18
C VAL A 419 -6.75 -34.25 -2.60
N CYS A 420 -6.89 -34.20 -1.28
CA CYS A 420 -7.38 -33.08 -0.51
C CYS A 420 -6.24 -32.52 0.36
N LEU A 421 -5.95 -31.22 0.24
CA LEU A 421 -5.00 -30.52 1.09
C LEU A 421 -5.79 -29.67 2.08
N ASP A 422 -5.61 -29.96 3.37
CA ASP A 422 -6.33 -29.30 4.46
C ASP A 422 -5.42 -29.16 5.69
N HIS A 423 -5.91 -28.50 6.73
CA HIS A 423 -5.18 -28.16 7.95
C HIS A 423 -5.59 -29.10 9.09
N PHE A 424 -4.64 -29.90 9.61
CA PHE A 424 -4.89 -30.87 10.67
C PHE A 424 -4.05 -30.62 11.94
N GLY A 425 -3.37 -29.48 12.03
CA GLY A 425 -2.49 -29.11 13.15
C GLY A 425 -1.08 -29.69 13.00
N GLU A 426 -0.10 -29.06 13.66
CA GLU A 426 1.34 -29.41 13.54
C GLU A 426 1.64 -30.84 14.04
N ASP A 427 0.97 -31.29 15.09
CA ASP A 427 1.08 -32.64 15.67
C ASP A 427 0.23 -33.70 14.93
N GLY A 428 -0.49 -33.30 13.87
CA GLY A 428 -1.31 -34.19 13.07
C GLY A 428 -0.50 -35.10 12.13
N PRO A 429 -1.09 -36.19 11.60
CA PRO A 429 -0.41 -37.06 10.63
C PRO A 429 -0.05 -36.30 9.35
N GLU A 430 1.07 -36.66 8.71
CA GLU A 430 1.52 -36.06 7.43
C GLU A 430 0.50 -36.24 6.29
N CYS A 431 -0.03 -37.45 6.17
CA CYS A 431 -1.09 -37.81 5.25
C CYS A 431 -1.88 -38.98 5.81
N PHE A 432 -3.11 -39.15 5.32
CA PHE A 432 -3.94 -40.33 5.57
C PHE A 432 -4.97 -40.47 4.45
N SER A 433 -5.55 -41.65 4.31
CA SER A 433 -6.60 -41.93 3.33
C SER A 433 -7.91 -42.38 3.98
N GLU A 434 -9.02 -41.93 3.43
CA GLU A 434 -10.37 -42.41 3.76
C GLU A 434 -11.13 -42.72 2.45
N GLY A 435 -11.40 -43.99 2.20
CA GLY A 435 -11.94 -44.43 0.90
C GLY A 435 -10.97 -44.06 -0.23
N ASN A 436 -11.48 -43.35 -1.24
CA ASN A 436 -10.69 -42.90 -2.39
C ASN A 436 -10.17 -41.45 -2.25
N VAL A 437 -10.18 -40.90 -1.02
CA VAL A 437 -9.68 -39.55 -0.74
C VAL A 437 -8.38 -39.64 0.08
N ILE A 438 -7.33 -39.00 -0.43
CA ILE A 438 -6.03 -38.83 0.25
C ILE A 438 -6.01 -37.43 0.83
N TYR A 439 -5.91 -37.32 2.16
CA TYR A 439 -5.75 -36.06 2.87
C TYR A 439 -4.27 -35.80 3.16
N ILE A 440 -3.81 -34.58 2.87
CA ILE A 440 -2.44 -34.11 3.13
C ILE A 440 -2.51 -32.92 4.08
N ASN A 441 -1.73 -32.99 5.16
CA ASN A 441 -1.70 -31.96 6.20
C ASN A 441 -0.75 -30.82 5.84
N ARG A 442 -1.30 -29.61 5.67
CA ARG A 442 -0.53 -28.39 5.37
C ARG A 442 0.24 -27.84 6.58
N ASP A 443 -0.22 -28.13 7.79
CA ASP A 443 0.38 -27.62 9.03
C ASP A 443 1.64 -28.39 9.43
N HIS A 444 1.85 -29.59 8.87
CA HIS A 444 2.95 -30.45 9.28
C HIS A 444 4.32 -29.80 9.00
N PRO A 445 5.30 -29.84 9.94
CA PRO A 445 6.60 -29.18 9.77
C PRO A 445 7.36 -29.56 8.48
N LEU A 446 7.23 -30.83 8.04
CA LEU A 446 7.83 -31.27 6.77
C LEU A 446 7.15 -30.66 5.55
N TYR A 447 5.84 -30.43 5.57
CA TYR A 447 5.14 -29.75 4.48
C TYR A 447 5.65 -28.32 4.32
N GLN A 448 5.76 -27.58 5.42
CA GLN A 448 6.27 -26.20 5.42
C GLN A 448 7.74 -26.14 4.94
N ARG A 449 8.57 -27.12 5.33
CA ARG A 449 9.96 -27.20 4.90
C ARG A 449 10.11 -27.49 3.40
N GLU A 450 9.42 -28.53 2.91
CA GLU A 450 9.58 -29.01 1.54
C GLU A 450 8.92 -28.10 0.49
N SER A 451 7.89 -27.32 0.89
CA SER A 451 7.18 -26.36 0.01
C SER A 451 8.05 -25.19 -0.50
N ARG A 452 9.22 -24.95 0.12
CA ARG A 452 10.11 -23.83 -0.21
C ARG A 452 10.69 -23.93 -1.62
N ARG A 453 11.03 -25.14 -2.10
CA ARG A 453 11.60 -25.37 -3.44
C ARG A 453 10.66 -26.25 -4.28
N THR A 454 10.47 -25.91 -5.55
CA THR A 454 9.45 -26.56 -6.40
C THR A 454 9.75 -28.05 -6.65
N ALA A 455 11.02 -28.40 -6.87
CA ALA A 455 11.42 -29.79 -7.11
C ALA A 455 11.20 -30.69 -5.88
N THR A 456 11.61 -30.21 -4.69
CA THR A 456 11.43 -30.94 -3.43
C THR A 456 9.96 -31.03 -3.05
N TYR A 457 9.19 -29.97 -3.31
CA TYR A 457 7.76 -29.95 -3.01
C TYR A 457 6.98 -30.96 -3.85
N THR A 458 7.27 -31.05 -5.15
CA THR A 458 6.65 -32.03 -6.05
C THR A 458 7.00 -33.46 -5.64
N MET A 459 8.27 -33.71 -5.29
CA MET A 459 8.74 -35.00 -4.79
C MET A 459 8.08 -35.38 -3.46
N TYR A 460 7.96 -34.42 -2.54
CA TYR A 460 7.29 -34.62 -1.25
C TYR A 460 5.81 -34.97 -1.45
N MET A 461 5.08 -34.22 -2.29
CA MET A 461 3.69 -34.54 -2.64
C MET A 461 3.56 -35.94 -3.26
N ALA A 462 4.44 -36.30 -4.19
CA ALA A 462 4.41 -37.62 -4.81
C ALA A 462 4.71 -38.76 -3.82
N ARG A 463 5.61 -38.54 -2.87
CA ARG A 463 5.92 -39.50 -1.80
C ARG A 463 4.68 -39.80 -0.96
N LEU A 464 3.94 -38.77 -0.53
CA LEU A 464 2.73 -38.93 0.27
C LEU A 464 1.62 -39.62 -0.52
N ILE A 465 1.39 -39.19 -1.77
CA ILE A 465 0.33 -39.78 -2.62
C ILE A 465 0.64 -41.26 -2.92
N THR A 466 1.88 -41.59 -3.29
CA THR A 466 2.26 -42.99 -3.58
C THR A 466 2.21 -43.88 -2.33
N GLN A 467 2.49 -43.33 -1.15
CA GLN A 467 2.36 -44.03 0.13
C GLN A 467 0.91 -44.49 0.33
N GLU A 468 -0.04 -43.56 0.23
CA GLU A 468 -1.46 -43.87 0.46
C GLU A 468 -2.03 -44.77 -0.64
N ILE A 469 -1.66 -44.57 -1.91
CA ILE A 469 -2.06 -45.47 -3.02
C ILE A 469 -1.56 -46.90 -2.77
N ALA A 470 -0.32 -47.07 -2.28
CA ALA A 470 0.23 -48.38 -1.98
C ALA A 470 -0.49 -49.07 -0.81
N LEU A 471 -1.03 -48.29 0.14
CA LEU A 471 -1.79 -48.76 1.29
C LEU A 471 -3.26 -49.07 0.95
N MET A 472 -3.85 -48.41 -0.05
CA MET A 472 -5.23 -48.67 -0.52
C MET A 472 -5.41 -50.07 -1.11
N LYS A 473 -4.35 -50.69 -1.64
CA LYS A 473 -4.39 -52.08 -2.13
C LYS A 473 -4.14 -53.03 -0.95
N GLU A 474 -5.15 -53.80 -0.55
CA GLU A 474 -5.04 -54.78 0.54
C GLU A 474 -3.80 -55.67 0.35
N THR A 475 -2.78 -55.45 1.17
CA THR A 475 -1.55 -56.24 1.18
C THR A 475 -1.35 -56.86 2.55
N ARG A 476 -1.13 -58.16 2.59
CA ARG A 476 -0.89 -58.92 3.83
C ARG A 476 0.46 -58.58 4.50
N SER A 477 1.33 -57.78 3.86
CA SER A 477 2.70 -57.51 4.31
C SER A 477 3.15 -56.06 4.05
N PRO A 478 3.61 -55.32 5.08
CA PRO A 478 4.15 -53.96 4.94
C PRO A 478 5.34 -53.84 3.98
N ARG A 479 6.17 -54.90 3.87
CA ARG A 479 7.32 -54.91 2.95
C ARG A 479 6.89 -54.80 1.50
N VAL A 480 5.74 -55.40 1.15
CA VAL A 480 5.21 -55.35 -0.21
C VAL A 480 4.71 -53.94 -0.54
N ALA A 481 4.00 -53.30 0.39
CA ALA A 481 3.56 -51.91 0.21
C ALA A 481 4.75 -50.95 0.03
N PHE A 482 5.79 -51.09 0.84
CA PHE A 482 7.01 -50.27 0.73
C PHE A 482 7.76 -50.45 -0.60
N ASN A 483 7.90 -51.70 -1.06
CA ASN A 483 8.52 -51.99 -2.35
C ASN A 483 7.72 -51.41 -3.53
N ARG A 484 6.39 -51.45 -3.45
CA ARG A 484 5.50 -50.84 -4.46
C ARG A 484 5.64 -49.32 -4.48
N GLN A 485 5.59 -48.68 -3.32
CA GLN A 485 5.80 -47.24 -3.20
C GLN A 485 7.16 -46.83 -3.80
N SER A 486 8.24 -47.54 -3.42
CA SER A 486 9.59 -47.27 -3.93
C SER A 486 9.66 -47.40 -5.46
N LYS A 487 9.02 -48.44 -6.03
CA LYS A 487 8.98 -48.64 -7.48
C LYS A 487 8.19 -47.53 -8.20
N LEU A 488 7.02 -47.17 -7.69
CA LEU A 488 6.20 -46.09 -8.26
C LEU A 488 6.91 -44.74 -8.19
N LEU A 489 7.55 -44.42 -7.08
CA LEU A 489 8.27 -43.16 -6.91
C LEU A 489 9.52 -43.11 -7.79
N LYS A 490 10.23 -44.24 -7.95
CA LYS A 490 11.36 -44.37 -8.87
C LYS A 490 10.93 -44.11 -10.31
N ASP A 491 9.90 -44.81 -10.78
CA ASP A 491 9.41 -44.70 -12.16
C ASP A 491 8.74 -43.34 -12.45
N ALA A 492 8.28 -42.62 -11.42
CA ALA A 492 7.70 -41.28 -11.55
C ALA A 492 8.73 -40.16 -11.71
N PHE A 493 9.98 -40.36 -11.29
CA PHE A 493 11.01 -39.30 -11.27
C PHE A 493 12.30 -39.63 -12.02
N ILE A 494 12.49 -40.88 -12.44
CA ILE A 494 13.58 -41.25 -13.35
C ILE A 494 13.04 -41.14 -14.78
N ASP A 495 13.55 -40.17 -15.54
CA ASP A 495 13.27 -40.06 -16.97
C ASP A 495 13.83 -41.30 -17.70
N LYS A 496 13.01 -41.89 -18.57
CA LYS A 496 13.46 -42.81 -19.62
C LYS A 496 13.50 -42.08 -20.95
#